data_AF-A0AAE3HD91-F1
#
_entry.id   AF-A0AAE3HD91-F1
#
_cell.length_a   1.000
_cell.length_b   1.000
_cell.length_c   1.000
_cell.angle_alpha   90.00
_cell.angle_beta   90.00
_cell.angle_gamma   90.00
#
_symmetry.space_group_name_H-M   'P 1'
#
loop_
_entity.id
_entity.type
_entity.pdbx_description
1 polymer ?
#
loop_
_entity_poly.entity_id
_entity_poly.type
_entity_poly.pdbx_seq_one_letter_code
_entity_poly.pdbx_strand_id
1 'polypeptide(L)'
;MLENKYINRIIILGMTVGIGLTLFFILSPKSLEVTSSSTTPAEYAHLLFNKDKVAEINIQMDKTDWDWILENATNEEYRNADITINGETFYNVGIRPKGNSSLSMVARDNTTNRFSFKIKFDKYVKEQSYYGLDELVINNMMSDTTYMKEYLSYDLFEKMGITTPLYAFSNIRINDEPWGLYLAVEGTKESFLKRNFEQDYGNLYKPEDKGSSLMWVDEKHSNYQGIKDNAQTEITSRDFDKVVEMIKHLNEGIDLEKYLDVDEILRYFAVNTLLVNQDSYISNFHHNYLLYEKNGIFSVFPWDLNMSFAGFQVEGAQQAVDLAIDRPYSGSAENYPLMSKLLEVPEYKERYNHYLEEAVQLYFKSGLFKATIDQVDGLINEYVKNDATAFYPYEEYKASLPVLKEFGKLRANSVLAQLEGEATAGTVALDLKALGSMGGGGDRPDDMPKEAAAFAPNEKSGPPNFENREKFNQDKSPQPPENGPGQVQDRNLREENHQNKNPIRGQGTFGRGMEKKGQKERFIVLFCILIMIVAIVYVKQFKRYKYLKGTSKA
;
A
#
# COMPACT_ATOMS: atom_id res chain seq x y z
N MET A 1 -39.88 -18.42 -53.08
CA MET A 1 -39.99 -18.45 -51.60
C MET A 1 -39.74 -19.88 -51.17
N LEU A 2 -38.66 -20.13 -50.43
CA LEU A 2 -38.28 -21.45 -49.94
C LEU A 2 -39.30 -21.92 -48.88
N GLU A 3 -40.25 -22.76 -49.27
CA GLU A 3 -41.04 -23.56 -48.31
C GLU A 3 -40.13 -24.64 -47.73
N ASN A 4 -39.39 -24.29 -46.68
CA ASN A 4 -38.62 -25.30 -45.97
C ASN A 4 -39.56 -26.11 -45.07
N LYS A 5 -39.89 -27.34 -45.49
CA LYS A 5 -40.73 -28.33 -44.78
C LYS A 5 -40.24 -28.61 -43.34
N TYR A 6 -39.02 -28.19 -43.00
CA TYR A 6 -38.39 -28.40 -41.70
C TYR A 6 -38.50 -27.22 -40.74
N ILE A 7 -39.02 -26.05 -41.15
CA ILE A 7 -39.04 -24.84 -40.31
C ILE A 7 -39.84 -25.03 -39.01
N ASN A 8 -40.98 -25.73 -39.09
CA ASN A 8 -41.79 -26.05 -37.91
C ASN A 8 -41.06 -27.04 -36.98
N ARG A 9 -40.26 -27.95 -37.53
CA ARG A 9 -39.47 -28.90 -36.74
C ARG A 9 -38.31 -28.20 -36.03
N ILE A 10 -37.68 -27.23 -36.69
CA ILE A 10 -36.60 -26.41 -36.09
C ILE A 10 -37.16 -25.55 -34.94
N ILE A 11 -38.34 -24.96 -35.11
CA ILE A 11 -39.00 -24.17 -34.05
C ILE A 11 -39.35 -25.05 -32.85
N ILE A 12 -39.93 -26.24 -33.09
CA ILE A 12 -40.26 -27.19 -32.02
C ILE A 12 -38.98 -27.63 -31.30
N LEU A 13 -37.91 -27.97 -32.04
CA LEU A 13 -36.64 -28.35 -31.45
C LEU A 13 -36.06 -27.22 -30.58
N GLY A 14 -36.06 -25.98 -31.08
CA GLY A 14 -35.61 -24.81 -30.32
C GLY A 14 -36.42 -24.56 -29.05
N MET A 15 -37.74 -24.70 -29.11
CA MET A 15 -38.60 -24.59 -27.92
C MET A 15 -38.34 -25.72 -26.92
N THR A 16 -38.12 -26.95 -27.40
CA THR A 16 -37.88 -28.11 -26.53
C THR A 16 -36.53 -27.98 -25.82
N VAL A 17 -35.49 -27.51 -26.52
CA VAL A 17 -34.18 -27.20 -25.93
C VAL A 17 -34.27 -26.06 -24.93
N GLY A 18 -35.02 -25.00 -25.25
CA GLY A 18 -35.24 -23.88 -24.33
C GLY A 18 -35.93 -24.30 -23.04
N ILE A 19 -37.02 -25.08 -23.14
CA ILE A 19 -37.74 -25.62 -21.97
C ILE A 19 -36.85 -26.58 -21.17
N GLY A 20 -36.07 -27.43 -21.85
CA GLY A 20 -35.12 -28.33 -21.20
C GLY A 20 -34.04 -27.60 -20.40
N LEU A 21 -33.44 -26.55 -20.98
CA LEU A 21 -32.48 -25.68 -20.27
C LEU A 21 -33.13 -24.99 -19.08
N THR A 22 -34.35 -24.49 -19.23
CA THR A 22 -35.07 -23.81 -18.14
C THR A 22 -35.37 -24.77 -16.99
N LEU A 23 -35.84 -25.98 -17.29
CA LEU A 23 -36.09 -27.04 -16.31
C LEU A 23 -34.78 -27.51 -15.64
N PHE A 24 -33.69 -27.60 -16.38
CA PHE A 24 -32.37 -27.95 -15.84
C PHE A 24 -31.91 -26.92 -14.78
N PHE A 25 -32.07 -25.63 -15.05
CA PHE A 25 -31.74 -24.57 -14.08
C PHE A 25 -32.67 -24.54 -12.85
N ILE A 26 -33.94 -24.90 -13.01
CA ILE A 26 -34.91 -24.98 -11.90
C ILE A 26 -34.69 -26.22 -11.03
N LEU A 27 -34.36 -27.37 -11.64
CA LEU A 27 -34.23 -28.66 -10.95
C LEU A 27 -32.82 -28.91 -10.39
N SER A 28 -31.83 -28.15 -10.84
CA SER A 28 -30.44 -28.20 -10.35
C SER A 28 -30.05 -26.87 -9.69
N PRO A 29 -30.68 -26.45 -8.57
CA PRO A 29 -30.30 -25.19 -7.90
C PRO A 29 -28.82 -25.18 -7.46
N LYS A 30 -28.22 -26.36 -7.21
CA LYS A 30 -26.78 -26.52 -6.96
C LYS A 30 -25.86 -26.22 -8.15
N SER A 31 -26.37 -26.23 -9.39
CA SER A 31 -25.59 -25.82 -10.57
C SER A 31 -25.56 -24.30 -10.77
N LEU A 32 -26.43 -23.58 -10.04
CA LEU A 32 -26.49 -22.12 -9.95
C LEU A 32 -26.14 -21.59 -8.56
N GLU A 33 -25.73 -22.47 -7.63
CA GLU A 33 -24.88 -22.05 -6.53
C GLU A 33 -23.59 -21.53 -7.20
N VAL A 34 -23.57 -20.22 -7.49
CA VAL A 34 -22.37 -19.44 -7.25
C VAL A 34 -22.05 -19.79 -5.81
N THR A 35 -21.14 -20.73 -5.63
CA THR A 35 -20.51 -21.01 -4.35
C THR A 35 -20.22 -19.62 -3.80
N SER A 36 -20.92 -19.24 -2.73
CA SER A 36 -20.44 -18.17 -1.87
C SER A 36 -18.98 -18.51 -1.68
N SER A 37 -18.12 -17.69 -2.26
CA SER A 37 -16.69 -17.93 -2.34
C SER A 37 -16.25 -18.22 -0.92
N SER A 38 -16.11 -19.50 -0.58
CA SER A 38 -15.32 -19.91 0.56
C SER A 38 -13.97 -19.30 0.25
N THR A 39 -13.59 -18.28 1.01
CA THR A 39 -12.36 -17.52 0.88
C THR A 39 -11.23 -18.53 0.81
N THR A 40 -10.82 -18.91 -0.41
CA THR A 40 -9.56 -19.61 -0.59
C THR A 40 -8.55 -18.64 0.02
N PRO A 41 -7.77 -19.04 1.03
CA PRO A 41 -6.68 -18.22 1.53
C PRO A 41 -5.91 -17.71 0.31
N ALA A 42 -5.55 -16.42 0.32
CA ALA A 42 -4.71 -15.81 -0.69
C ALA A 42 -3.54 -16.76 -1.01
N GLU A 43 -3.64 -17.53 -2.09
CA GLU A 43 -2.79 -18.73 -2.28
C GLU A 43 -1.32 -18.33 -2.43
N TYR A 44 -1.08 -17.13 -2.98
CA TYR A 44 0.22 -16.47 -3.01
C TYR A 44 0.90 -16.32 -1.64
N ALA A 45 0.13 -16.22 -0.55
CA ALA A 45 0.65 -16.04 0.80
C ALA A 45 1.58 -17.19 1.19
N HIS A 46 1.17 -18.43 0.88
CA HIS A 46 1.96 -19.61 1.20
C HIS A 46 2.97 -19.98 0.11
N LEU A 47 2.69 -19.62 -1.14
CA LEU A 47 3.56 -19.94 -2.28
C LEU A 47 4.78 -19.04 -2.40
N LEU A 48 4.65 -17.75 -2.06
CA LEU A 48 5.73 -16.77 -2.17
C LEU A 48 6.22 -16.28 -0.80
N PHE A 49 5.30 -15.99 0.14
CA PHE A 49 5.65 -15.41 1.43
C PHE A 49 5.87 -16.48 2.53
N ASN A 50 6.53 -17.57 2.16
CA ASN A 50 6.90 -18.63 3.09
C ASN A 50 8.16 -18.23 3.88
N LYS A 51 8.00 -17.95 5.17
CA LYS A 51 9.11 -17.50 6.05
C LYS A 51 10.17 -18.58 6.35
N ASP A 52 9.93 -19.84 5.99
CA ASP A 52 10.88 -20.95 6.20
C ASP A 52 11.73 -21.24 4.96
N LYS A 53 11.51 -20.54 3.84
CA LYS A 53 12.22 -20.74 2.58
C LYS A 53 12.55 -19.41 1.91
N VAL A 54 13.67 -19.36 1.21
CA VAL A 54 13.96 -18.26 0.29
C VAL A 54 13.29 -18.58 -1.05
N ALA A 55 12.44 -17.66 -1.53
CA ALA A 55 11.81 -17.80 -2.83
C ALA A 55 12.82 -17.54 -3.95
N GLU A 56 12.79 -18.31 -5.03
CA GLU A 56 13.65 -18.09 -6.18
C GLU A 56 12.89 -17.30 -7.24
N ILE A 57 13.36 -16.11 -7.59
CA ILE A 57 12.74 -15.24 -8.59
C ILE A 57 13.74 -15.00 -9.72
N ASN A 58 13.37 -15.33 -10.95
CA ASN A 58 14.13 -14.99 -12.15
C ASN A 58 13.36 -13.98 -12.99
N ILE A 59 13.99 -12.84 -13.26
CA ILE A 59 13.45 -11.77 -14.10
C ILE A 59 14.11 -11.92 -15.48
N GLN A 60 13.31 -12.29 -16.48
CA GLN A 60 13.77 -12.44 -17.85
C GLN A 60 13.22 -11.30 -18.71
N MET A 61 14.11 -10.54 -19.34
CA MET A 61 13.73 -9.43 -20.20
C MET A 61 14.81 -9.10 -21.22
N ASP A 62 14.44 -8.41 -22.29
CA ASP A 62 15.40 -7.97 -23.30
C ASP A 62 16.49 -7.11 -22.66
N LYS A 63 17.74 -7.34 -23.08
CA LYS A 63 18.89 -6.61 -22.51
C LYS A 63 18.75 -5.10 -22.70
N THR A 64 18.23 -4.65 -23.83
CA THR A 64 18.05 -3.20 -24.09
C THR A 64 17.00 -2.59 -23.17
N ASP A 65 15.94 -3.32 -22.83
CA ASP A 65 14.95 -2.87 -21.84
C ASP A 65 15.54 -2.86 -20.42
N TRP A 66 16.41 -3.83 -20.08
CA TRP A 66 17.09 -3.85 -18.79
C TRP A 66 18.07 -2.69 -18.64
N ASP A 67 18.93 -2.48 -19.63
CA ASP A 67 19.86 -1.35 -19.67
C ASP A 67 19.09 -0.01 -19.57
N TRP A 68 17.95 0.09 -20.27
CA TRP A 68 17.08 1.26 -20.17
C TRP A 68 16.52 1.47 -18.76
N ILE A 69 16.08 0.41 -18.08
CA ILE A 69 15.59 0.47 -16.70
C ILE A 69 16.66 1.04 -15.76
N LEU A 70 17.92 0.63 -15.93
CA LEU A 70 19.02 1.10 -15.08
C LEU A 70 19.35 2.57 -15.37
N GLU A 71 19.45 2.95 -16.64
CA GLU A 71 19.76 4.33 -17.06
C GLU A 71 18.64 5.33 -16.72
N ASN A 72 17.39 4.87 -16.67
CA ASN A 72 16.20 5.70 -16.48
C ASN A 72 15.47 5.38 -15.18
N ALA A 73 16.17 4.81 -14.19
CA ALA A 73 15.54 4.25 -13.00
C ALA A 73 14.65 5.25 -12.25
N THR A 74 15.06 6.52 -12.18
CA THR A 74 14.31 7.59 -11.50
C THR A 74 12.99 7.96 -12.18
N ASN A 75 12.75 7.52 -13.41
CA ASN A 75 11.49 7.77 -14.11
C ASN A 75 10.37 6.81 -13.64
N GLU A 76 10.73 5.72 -12.96
CA GLU A 76 9.77 4.73 -12.45
C GLU A 76 8.80 4.21 -13.55
N GLU A 77 9.29 4.02 -14.77
CA GLU A 77 8.49 3.50 -15.87
C GLU A 77 8.54 1.98 -15.92
N TYR A 78 7.38 1.37 -16.12
CA TYR A 78 7.25 -0.07 -16.31
C TYR A 78 7.80 -0.53 -17.67
N ARG A 79 8.63 -1.57 -17.66
CA ARG A 79 8.96 -2.40 -18.83
C ARG A 79 8.37 -3.79 -18.69
N ASN A 80 8.24 -4.47 -19.83
CA ASN A 80 7.77 -5.85 -19.91
C ASN A 80 8.89 -6.81 -19.53
N ALA A 81 8.56 -7.81 -18.73
CA ALA A 81 9.45 -8.91 -18.37
C ALA A 81 8.62 -10.20 -18.17
N ASP A 82 9.26 -11.34 -18.32
CA ASP A 82 8.76 -12.62 -17.87
C ASP A 82 9.33 -12.90 -16.48
N ILE A 83 8.46 -13.22 -15.52
CA ILE A 83 8.84 -13.41 -14.12
C ILE A 83 8.62 -14.87 -13.75
N THR A 84 9.70 -15.57 -13.43
CA THR A 84 9.62 -16.95 -12.94
C THR A 84 9.77 -16.96 -11.43
N ILE A 85 8.77 -17.48 -10.71
CA ILE A 85 8.77 -17.62 -9.25
C ILE A 85 8.73 -19.11 -8.92
N ASN A 86 9.72 -19.62 -8.19
CA ASN A 86 9.80 -21.02 -7.77
C ASN A 86 9.61 -22.04 -8.91
N GLY A 87 10.04 -21.68 -10.13
CA GLY A 87 9.97 -22.52 -11.33
C GLY A 87 8.74 -22.33 -12.21
N GLU A 88 7.78 -21.47 -11.83
CA GLU A 88 6.62 -21.13 -12.65
C GLU A 88 6.75 -19.74 -13.27
N THR A 89 6.58 -19.64 -14.59
CA THR A 89 6.77 -18.41 -15.36
C THR A 89 5.45 -17.69 -15.64
N PHE A 90 5.43 -16.40 -15.31
CA PHE A 90 4.36 -15.46 -15.60
C PHE A 90 4.84 -14.51 -16.69
N TYR A 91 4.20 -14.61 -17.86
CA TYR A 91 4.61 -13.86 -19.06
C TYR A 91 4.00 -12.47 -19.10
N ASN A 92 4.74 -11.51 -19.65
CA ASN A 92 4.29 -10.12 -19.88
C ASN A 92 3.90 -9.36 -18.61
N VAL A 93 4.73 -9.47 -17.58
CA VAL A 93 4.58 -8.77 -16.31
C VAL A 93 5.28 -7.40 -16.38
N GLY A 94 4.74 -6.42 -15.66
CA GLY A 94 5.38 -5.11 -15.54
C GLY A 94 6.44 -5.12 -14.45
N ILE A 95 7.66 -4.66 -14.74
CA ILE A 95 8.69 -4.37 -13.74
C ILE A 95 9.18 -2.93 -13.86
N ARG A 96 9.46 -2.29 -12.72
CA ARG A 96 10.13 -0.98 -12.66
C ARG A 96 10.94 -0.82 -11.38
N PRO A 97 11.98 0.03 -11.37
CA PRO A 97 12.57 0.51 -10.13
C PRO A 97 11.55 1.24 -9.26
N LYS A 98 11.79 1.24 -7.94
CA LYS A 98 10.97 1.97 -6.96
C LYS A 98 11.81 2.61 -5.88
N GLY A 99 11.23 3.62 -5.25
CA GLY A 99 11.73 4.23 -4.02
C GLY A 99 11.86 5.74 -4.15
N ASN A 100 12.35 6.36 -3.09
CA ASN A 100 12.64 7.79 -3.08
C ASN A 100 14.14 7.99 -2.87
N SER A 101 14.59 8.03 -1.61
CA SER A 101 16.00 8.18 -1.24
C SER A 101 16.86 7.03 -1.77
N SER A 102 16.43 5.77 -1.57
CA SER A 102 17.19 4.60 -2.05
C SER A 102 17.32 4.56 -3.56
N LEU A 103 16.24 4.86 -4.29
CA LEU A 103 16.25 4.97 -5.76
C LEU A 103 17.24 6.02 -6.23
N SER A 104 17.15 7.22 -5.66
CA SER A 104 18.01 8.35 -6.01
C SER A 104 19.48 8.13 -5.64
N MET A 105 19.76 7.37 -4.58
CA MET A 105 21.13 7.03 -4.17
C MET A 105 21.75 5.99 -5.11
N VAL A 106 21.06 4.88 -5.40
CA VAL A 106 21.56 3.89 -6.38
C VAL A 106 21.76 4.54 -7.75
N ALA A 107 20.81 5.35 -8.23
CA ALA A 107 20.92 5.98 -9.55
C ALA A 107 22.11 6.95 -9.68
N ARG A 108 22.67 7.45 -8.57
CA ARG A 108 23.84 8.33 -8.54
C ARG A 108 25.14 7.60 -8.24
N ASP A 109 25.06 6.33 -7.82
CA ASP A 109 26.21 5.52 -7.45
C ASP A 109 26.62 4.66 -8.65
N ASN A 110 27.75 4.97 -9.25
CA ASN A 110 28.26 4.23 -10.41
C ASN A 110 28.87 2.86 -10.05
N THR A 111 28.90 2.49 -8.77
CA THR A 111 29.42 1.21 -8.29
C THR A 111 28.34 0.15 -8.12
N THR A 112 27.05 0.52 -8.16
CA THR A 112 25.94 -0.40 -7.92
C THR A 112 24.73 -0.10 -8.79
N ASN A 113 24.10 -1.15 -9.27
CA ASN A 113 22.81 -1.11 -9.99
C ASN A 113 21.70 -1.78 -9.18
N ARG A 114 21.91 -2.01 -7.88
CA ARG A 114 21.02 -2.79 -7.02
C ARG A 114 19.78 -2.00 -6.60
N PHE A 115 18.89 -1.72 -7.54
CA PHE A 115 17.60 -1.07 -7.26
C PHE A 115 16.63 -2.00 -6.53
N SER A 116 15.69 -1.40 -5.79
CA SER A 116 14.44 -2.08 -5.42
C SER A 116 13.47 -2.06 -6.59
N PHE A 117 12.62 -3.06 -6.75
CA PHE A 117 11.68 -3.13 -7.86
C PHE A 117 10.22 -3.32 -7.40
N LYS A 118 9.31 -2.82 -8.23
CA LYS A 118 7.89 -3.18 -8.21
C LYS A 118 7.60 -4.06 -9.42
N ILE A 119 6.91 -5.17 -9.16
CA ILE A 119 6.46 -6.15 -10.13
C ILE A 119 4.95 -6.15 -10.10
N LYS A 120 4.30 -5.84 -11.24
CA LYS A 120 2.85 -5.73 -11.37
C LYS A 120 2.37 -6.72 -12.43
N PHE A 121 1.67 -7.78 -11.98
CA PHE A 121 1.28 -8.91 -12.82
C PHE A 121 0.25 -8.52 -13.88
N ASP A 122 -0.71 -7.68 -13.54
CA ASP A 122 -1.77 -7.26 -14.46
C ASP A 122 -1.40 -6.04 -15.33
N LYS A 123 -0.12 -5.63 -15.36
CA LYS A 123 0.31 -4.41 -16.05
C LYS A 123 0.03 -4.44 -17.55
N TYR A 124 0.31 -5.57 -18.21
CA TYR A 124 0.13 -5.74 -19.66
C TYR A 124 -0.89 -6.83 -20.00
N VAL A 125 -1.16 -7.76 -19.07
CA VAL A 125 -2.19 -8.79 -19.23
C VAL A 125 -3.28 -8.56 -18.18
N LYS A 126 -4.44 -8.07 -18.62
CA LYS A 126 -5.55 -7.77 -17.72
C LYS A 126 -5.94 -9.00 -16.90
N GLU A 127 -6.21 -8.80 -15.61
CA GLU A 127 -6.63 -9.85 -14.65
C GLU A 127 -5.57 -10.95 -14.38
N GLN A 128 -4.34 -10.83 -14.91
CA GLN A 128 -3.23 -11.69 -14.53
C GLN A 128 -2.77 -11.39 -13.09
N SER A 129 -2.55 -12.42 -12.30
CA SER A 129 -2.03 -12.33 -10.94
C SER A 129 -1.12 -13.51 -10.64
N TYR A 130 -0.23 -13.37 -9.68
CA TYR A 130 0.45 -14.51 -9.08
C TYR A 130 -0.46 -15.09 -8.00
N TYR A 131 -1.32 -16.04 -8.35
CA TYR A 131 -2.24 -16.70 -7.42
C TYR A 131 -3.09 -15.73 -6.56
N GLY A 132 -3.50 -14.61 -7.16
CA GLY A 132 -4.26 -13.55 -6.49
C GLY A 132 -3.45 -12.32 -6.05
N LEU A 133 -2.11 -12.36 -6.12
CA LEU A 133 -1.23 -11.21 -5.87
C LEU A 133 -1.17 -10.31 -7.12
N ASP A 134 -1.48 -9.02 -6.95
CA ASP A 134 -1.48 -8.03 -8.03
C ASP A 134 -0.14 -7.28 -8.16
N GLU A 135 0.47 -6.90 -7.05
CA GLU A 135 1.75 -6.20 -6.98
C GLU A 135 2.69 -6.88 -5.96
N LEU A 136 3.92 -7.12 -6.39
CA LEU A 136 5.04 -7.58 -5.56
C LEU A 136 6.10 -6.49 -5.49
N VAL A 137 6.60 -6.22 -4.29
CA VAL A 137 7.76 -5.36 -4.06
C VAL A 137 8.95 -6.24 -3.72
N ILE A 138 10.11 -5.96 -4.31
CA ILE A 138 11.40 -6.57 -3.90
C ILE A 138 12.35 -5.47 -3.43
N ASN A 139 12.62 -5.43 -2.13
CA ASN A 139 13.45 -4.42 -1.47
C ASN A 139 14.92 -4.83 -1.44
N ASN A 140 15.80 -3.88 -1.79
CA ASN A 140 17.22 -4.10 -2.02
C ASN A 140 18.10 -4.12 -0.77
N MET A 141 17.54 -3.93 0.43
CA MET A 141 18.26 -3.89 1.72
C MET A 141 19.23 -2.72 1.89
N MET A 142 19.06 -1.63 1.14
CA MET A 142 19.90 -0.45 1.30
C MET A 142 19.81 0.11 2.74
N SER A 143 20.97 0.49 3.29
CA SER A 143 21.12 1.03 4.66
C SER A 143 20.84 0.03 5.79
N ASP A 144 20.74 -1.26 5.47
CA ASP A 144 20.61 -2.34 6.45
C ASP A 144 21.70 -3.41 6.26
N THR A 145 22.78 -3.30 7.04
CA THR A 145 23.87 -4.28 7.05
C THR A 145 23.41 -5.65 7.56
N THR A 146 22.30 -5.70 8.30
CA THR A 146 21.77 -6.92 8.90
C THR A 146 20.88 -7.71 7.94
N TYR A 147 20.36 -7.10 6.87
CA TYR A 147 19.31 -7.62 5.99
C TYR A 147 17.97 -7.94 6.69
N MET A 148 17.84 -7.68 8.00
CA MET A 148 16.75 -8.20 8.84
C MET A 148 15.88 -7.11 9.47
N LYS A 149 16.21 -5.82 9.38
CA LYS A 149 15.46 -4.78 10.11
C LYS A 149 14.01 -4.75 9.69
N GLU A 150 13.74 -4.67 8.39
CA GLU A 150 12.36 -4.63 7.87
C GLU A 150 11.59 -5.93 8.21
N TYR A 151 12.26 -7.09 8.07
CA TYR A 151 11.70 -8.40 8.43
C TYR A 151 11.28 -8.45 9.92
N LEU A 152 12.18 -8.08 10.81
CA LEU A 152 11.96 -8.14 12.26
C LEU A 152 10.93 -7.10 12.73
N SER A 153 10.87 -5.96 12.06
CA SER A 153 9.87 -4.94 12.32
C SER A 153 8.48 -5.44 11.95
N TYR A 154 8.26 -5.95 10.74
CA TYR A 154 6.96 -6.55 10.38
C TYR A 154 6.59 -7.73 11.29
N ASP A 155 7.56 -8.55 11.70
CA ASP A 155 7.30 -9.68 12.63
C ASP A 155 6.77 -9.21 13.99
N LEU A 156 7.29 -8.10 14.50
CA LEU A 156 6.78 -7.50 15.73
C LEU A 156 5.42 -6.83 15.53
N PHE A 157 5.20 -6.09 14.44
CA PHE A 157 3.90 -5.52 14.11
C PHE A 157 2.80 -6.59 14.01
N GLU A 158 3.08 -7.70 13.33
CA GLU A 158 2.15 -8.85 13.23
C GLU A 158 1.83 -9.45 14.60
N LYS A 159 2.84 -9.64 15.46
CA LYS A 159 2.66 -10.19 16.81
C LYS A 159 1.90 -9.24 17.74
N MET A 160 2.00 -7.93 17.51
CA MET A 160 1.17 -6.93 18.17
C MET A 160 -0.21 -6.77 17.52
N GLY A 161 -0.57 -7.65 16.57
CA GLY A 161 -1.91 -7.69 15.97
C GLY A 161 -2.21 -6.50 15.06
N ILE A 162 -1.18 -5.89 14.47
CA ILE A 162 -1.33 -4.80 13.48
C ILE A 162 -1.28 -5.41 12.08
N THR A 163 -2.15 -4.93 11.20
CA THR A 163 -2.18 -5.39 9.81
C THR A 163 -0.88 -4.99 9.10
N THR A 164 -0.18 -5.95 8.51
CA THR A 164 1.06 -5.75 7.74
C THR A 164 0.94 -6.36 6.34
N PRO A 165 1.71 -5.84 5.36
CA PRO A 165 2.01 -6.59 4.14
C PRO A 165 2.68 -7.92 4.49
N LEU A 166 2.43 -8.97 3.71
CA LEU A 166 3.24 -10.18 3.80
C LEU A 166 4.67 -9.92 3.35
N TYR A 167 5.61 -10.68 3.92
CA TYR A 167 7.03 -10.54 3.60
C TYR A 167 7.78 -11.86 3.76
N ALA A 168 8.78 -12.08 2.91
CA ALA A 168 9.71 -13.20 2.96
C ALA A 168 10.98 -12.88 2.17
N PHE A 169 12.05 -13.63 2.39
CA PHE A 169 13.27 -13.46 1.60
C PHE A 169 13.13 -14.08 0.20
N SER A 170 13.74 -13.44 -0.79
CA SER A 170 13.79 -13.93 -2.16
C SER A 170 15.19 -13.78 -2.74
N ASN A 171 15.69 -14.82 -3.40
CA ASN A 171 16.92 -14.77 -4.17
C ASN A 171 16.59 -14.45 -5.63
N ILE A 172 17.23 -13.43 -6.17
CA ILE A 172 16.93 -12.88 -7.49
C ILE A 172 17.99 -13.31 -8.50
N ARG A 173 17.53 -13.62 -9.71
CA ARG A 173 18.33 -13.73 -10.94
C ARG A 173 17.79 -12.78 -12.00
N ILE A 174 18.67 -12.20 -12.81
CA ILE A 174 18.31 -11.39 -13.98
C ILE A 174 18.84 -12.10 -15.20
N ASN A 175 17.96 -12.48 -16.13
CA ASN A 175 18.32 -13.25 -17.33
C ASN A 175 19.15 -14.50 -16.99
N ASP A 176 18.72 -15.24 -15.97
CA ASP A 176 19.37 -16.42 -15.39
C ASP A 176 20.72 -16.19 -14.69
N GLU A 177 21.27 -14.98 -14.73
CA GLU A 177 22.48 -14.62 -14.00
C GLU A 177 22.19 -14.29 -12.52
N PRO A 178 23.04 -14.72 -11.58
CA PRO A 178 22.91 -14.37 -10.16
C PRO A 178 22.85 -12.85 -9.94
N TRP A 179 21.89 -12.39 -9.13
CA TRP A 179 21.75 -10.98 -8.80
C TRP A 179 21.88 -10.70 -7.31
N GLY A 180 21.09 -11.36 -6.45
CA GLY A 180 21.23 -11.21 -5.00
C GLY A 180 19.99 -11.47 -4.17
N LEU A 181 20.15 -11.37 -2.84
CA LEU A 181 19.11 -11.61 -1.84
C LEU A 181 18.32 -10.35 -1.50
N TYR A 182 17.01 -10.39 -1.70
CA TYR A 182 16.08 -9.28 -1.48
C TYR A 182 15.01 -9.65 -0.45
N LEU A 183 14.31 -8.65 0.10
CA LEU A 183 13.06 -8.87 0.82
C LEU A 183 11.89 -8.73 -0.14
N ALA A 184 11.18 -9.81 -0.41
CA ALA A 184 9.90 -9.77 -1.08
C ALA A 184 8.84 -9.26 -0.08
N VAL A 185 8.07 -8.25 -0.48
CA VAL A 185 7.00 -7.63 0.30
C VAL A 185 5.75 -7.52 -0.57
N GLU A 186 4.61 -7.89 -0.02
CA GLU A 186 3.31 -7.74 -0.67
C GLU A 186 3.03 -6.27 -0.99
N GLY A 187 2.61 -5.98 -2.22
CA GLY A 187 2.17 -4.64 -2.59
C GLY A 187 0.89 -4.27 -1.86
N THR A 188 0.83 -3.04 -1.34
CA THR A 188 -0.32 -2.50 -0.59
C THR A 188 -1.41 -1.99 -1.52
N LYS A 189 -1.91 -2.92 -2.34
CA LYS A 189 -2.92 -2.75 -3.37
C LYS A 189 -4.14 -3.64 -3.10
N GLU A 190 -4.84 -4.06 -4.15
CA GLU A 190 -6.12 -4.73 -4.04
C GLU A 190 -5.98 -6.12 -3.41
N SER A 191 -4.89 -6.86 -3.69
CA SER A 191 -4.67 -8.18 -3.07
C SER A 191 -4.49 -8.08 -1.55
N PHE A 192 -3.67 -7.12 -1.10
CA PHE A 192 -3.46 -6.83 0.33
C PHE A 192 -4.79 -6.52 1.03
N LEU A 193 -5.61 -5.66 0.43
CA LEU A 193 -6.91 -5.30 1.00
C LEU A 193 -7.87 -6.49 1.04
N LYS A 194 -7.94 -7.28 -0.02
CA LYS A 194 -8.80 -8.48 -0.07
C LYS A 194 -8.37 -9.55 0.93
N ARG A 195 -7.06 -9.73 1.13
CA ARG A 195 -6.52 -10.70 2.08
C ARG A 195 -6.89 -10.36 3.52
N ASN A 196 -6.83 -9.07 3.88
CA ASN A 196 -7.05 -8.63 5.26
C ASN A 196 -8.51 -8.25 5.56
N PHE A 197 -9.27 -7.77 4.56
CA PHE A 197 -10.59 -7.17 4.76
C PHE A 197 -11.67 -7.69 3.79
N GLU A 198 -11.38 -8.76 3.06
CA GLU A 198 -12.28 -9.41 2.10
C GLU A 198 -12.77 -8.47 0.97
N GLN A 199 -13.93 -8.74 0.37
CA GLN A 199 -14.44 -7.98 -0.77
C GLN A 199 -15.07 -6.62 -0.40
N ASP A 200 -15.35 -6.41 0.88
CA ASP A 200 -15.90 -5.15 1.40
C ASP A 200 -14.79 -4.39 2.14
N TYR A 201 -13.62 -4.24 1.52
CA TYR A 201 -12.54 -3.43 2.07
C TYR A 201 -12.85 -1.91 1.95
N GLY A 202 -12.11 -1.11 2.70
CA GLY A 202 -12.20 0.35 2.76
C GLY A 202 -11.22 1.07 1.84
N ASN A 203 -11.07 2.39 2.02
CA ASN A 203 -10.10 3.17 1.25
C ASN A 203 -8.72 3.10 1.88
N LEU A 204 -7.68 2.96 1.07
CA LEU A 204 -6.30 2.93 1.54
C LEU A 204 -5.55 4.11 0.94
N TYR A 205 -4.81 4.83 1.79
CA TYR A 205 -3.97 5.96 1.40
C TYR A 205 -2.55 5.69 1.87
N LYS A 206 -1.57 6.20 1.11
CA LYS A 206 -0.17 6.22 1.50
C LYS A 206 0.29 7.68 1.60
N PRO A 207 0.04 8.36 2.73
CA PRO A 207 0.39 9.78 2.86
C PRO A 207 1.86 10.06 2.55
N GLU A 208 2.10 10.97 1.61
CA GLU A 208 3.43 11.51 1.29
C GLU A 208 3.29 13.02 1.06
N ASP A 209 4.32 13.80 1.37
CA ASP A 209 4.33 15.26 1.18
C ASP A 209 3.17 15.99 1.91
N LYS A 210 2.34 16.75 1.17
CA LYS A 210 1.42 17.73 1.74
C LYS A 210 0.24 17.06 2.44
N GLY A 211 0.17 17.24 3.76
CA GLY A 211 -0.87 16.68 4.63
C GLY A 211 -0.43 15.42 5.37
N SER A 212 0.76 14.87 5.09
CA SER A 212 1.25 13.64 5.71
C SER A 212 1.41 13.72 7.24
N SER A 213 1.58 14.92 7.79
CA SER A 213 1.60 15.16 9.24
C SER A 213 0.23 15.03 9.92
N LEU A 214 -0.86 15.02 9.16
CA LEU A 214 -2.24 15.03 9.67
C LEU A 214 -2.57 16.27 10.54
N MET A 215 -1.88 17.39 10.30
CA MET A 215 -2.20 18.67 10.93
C MET A 215 -3.41 19.34 10.26
N TRP A 216 -4.31 19.87 11.08
CA TRP A 216 -5.47 20.61 10.58
C TRP A 216 -5.06 21.98 10.04
N VAL A 217 -5.55 22.31 8.84
CA VAL A 217 -5.39 23.65 8.23
C VAL A 217 -6.75 24.28 7.98
N ASP A 218 -7.50 23.74 7.02
CA ASP A 218 -8.90 24.08 6.74
C ASP A 218 -9.58 22.90 6.00
N GLU A 219 -10.82 23.09 5.55
CA GLU A 219 -11.64 22.07 4.89
C GLU A 219 -11.20 21.79 3.42
N LYS A 220 -10.24 22.54 2.85
CA LYS A 220 -9.88 22.42 1.43
C LYS A 220 -9.02 21.18 1.19
N HIS A 221 -9.44 20.35 0.24
CA HIS A 221 -8.71 19.14 -0.16
C HIS A 221 -7.26 19.42 -0.60
N SER A 222 -6.99 20.59 -1.18
CA SER A 222 -5.66 20.98 -1.63
C SER A 222 -4.64 21.12 -0.49
N ASN A 223 -5.09 21.19 0.77
CA ASN A 223 -4.20 21.17 1.94
C ASN A 223 -3.72 19.77 2.32
N TYR A 224 -4.35 18.73 1.79
CA TYR A 224 -4.04 17.33 2.07
C TYR A 224 -3.77 16.55 0.77
N GLN A 225 -3.34 17.27 -0.27
CA GLN A 225 -3.21 16.72 -1.62
C GLN A 225 -2.25 15.52 -1.69
N GLY A 226 -1.22 15.50 -0.85
CA GLY A 226 -0.28 14.39 -0.75
C GLY A 226 -0.88 13.09 -0.22
N ILE A 227 -1.96 13.16 0.57
CA ILE A 227 -2.76 11.99 0.94
C ILE A 227 -3.65 11.57 -0.24
N LYS A 228 -4.27 12.55 -0.90
CA LYS A 228 -5.24 12.32 -1.98
C LYS A 228 -4.61 11.70 -3.22
N ASP A 229 -3.48 12.23 -3.66
CA ASP A 229 -2.76 11.79 -4.86
C ASP A 229 -2.12 10.41 -4.67
N ASN A 230 -1.83 10.05 -3.43
CA ASN A 230 -1.24 8.76 -3.07
C ASN A 230 -2.27 7.77 -2.49
N ALA A 231 -3.54 7.92 -2.86
CA ALA A 231 -4.55 6.90 -2.64
C ALA A 231 -4.17 5.60 -3.36
N GLN A 232 -4.25 4.48 -2.65
CA GLN A 232 -3.98 3.14 -3.18
C GLN A 232 -5.25 2.50 -3.76
N THR A 233 -6.42 3.02 -3.41
CA THR A 233 -7.74 2.68 -3.97
C THR A 233 -8.29 3.82 -4.84
N GLU A 234 -9.26 3.51 -5.70
CA GLU A 234 -10.06 4.55 -6.35
C GLU A 234 -10.93 5.27 -5.31
N ILE A 235 -10.84 6.60 -5.24
CA ILE A 235 -11.57 7.42 -4.26
C ILE A 235 -12.42 8.48 -4.94
N THR A 236 -13.54 8.85 -4.31
CA THR A 236 -14.30 10.05 -4.67
C THR A 236 -13.94 11.23 -3.77
N SER A 237 -14.35 12.45 -4.14
CA SER A 237 -14.24 13.61 -3.24
C SER A 237 -14.95 13.39 -1.90
N ARG A 238 -16.07 12.66 -1.88
CA ARG A 238 -16.81 12.36 -0.65
C ARG A 238 -16.05 11.40 0.27
N ASP A 239 -15.34 10.44 -0.31
CA ASP A 239 -14.47 9.57 0.49
C ASP A 239 -13.35 10.39 1.13
N PHE A 240 -12.80 11.34 0.38
CA PHE A 240 -11.75 12.23 0.88
C PHE A 240 -12.25 13.24 1.93
N ASP A 241 -13.52 13.67 1.89
CA ASP A 241 -14.11 14.50 2.94
C ASP A 241 -13.98 13.84 4.33
N LYS A 242 -14.04 12.50 4.42
CA LYS A 242 -13.84 11.78 5.68
C LYS A 242 -12.42 11.93 6.24
N VAL A 243 -11.41 12.00 5.36
CA VAL A 243 -10.01 12.22 5.77
C VAL A 243 -9.88 13.61 6.40
N VAL A 244 -10.46 14.62 5.75
CA VAL A 244 -10.47 16.00 6.22
C VAL A 244 -11.22 16.12 7.55
N GLU A 245 -12.37 15.47 7.66
CA GLU A 245 -13.17 15.43 8.90
C GLU A 245 -12.41 14.74 10.04
N MET A 246 -11.78 13.57 9.79
CA MET A 246 -10.95 12.90 10.78
C MET A 246 -9.79 13.78 11.25
N ILE A 247 -9.07 14.43 10.33
CA ILE A 247 -7.95 15.32 10.68
C ILE A 247 -8.44 16.46 11.59
N LYS A 248 -9.58 17.07 11.27
CA LYS A 248 -10.17 18.12 12.11
C LYS A 248 -10.43 17.63 13.54
N HIS A 249 -11.18 16.54 13.66
CA HIS A 249 -11.58 15.98 14.96
C HIS A 249 -10.37 15.50 15.78
N LEU A 250 -9.37 14.91 15.12
CA LEU A 250 -8.09 14.55 15.72
C LEU A 250 -7.40 15.79 16.33
N ASN A 251 -7.26 16.87 15.57
CA ASN A 251 -6.55 18.07 16.02
C ASN A 251 -7.33 18.83 17.12
N GLU A 252 -8.66 18.78 17.08
CA GLU A 252 -9.53 19.31 18.14
C GLU A 252 -9.56 18.42 19.39
N GLY A 253 -9.13 17.16 19.30
CA GLY A 253 -9.11 16.21 20.41
C GLY A 253 -10.51 15.73 20.83
N ILE A 254 -11.47 15.73 19.91
CA ILE A 254 -12.88 15.41 20.19
C ILE A 254 -13.35 14.20 19.39
N ASP A 255 -14.25 13.39 19.99
CA ASP A 255 -14.84 12.21 19.36
C ASP A 255 -13.82 11.23 18.75
N LEU A 256 -12.63 11.10 19.34
CA LEU A 256 -11.49 10.38 18.74
C LEU A 256 -11.84 8.96 18.28
N GLU A 257 -12.48 8.14 19.11
CA GLU A 257 -12.88 6.76 18.76
C GLU A 257 -13.97 6.66 17.68
N LYS A 258 -14.67 7.76 17.38
CA LYS A 258 -15.62 7.80 16.27
C LYS A 258 -14.90 7.81 14.91
N TYR A 259 -13.68 8.36 14.87
CA TYR A 259 -12.90 8.55 13.65
C TYR A 259 -11.64 7.70 13.60
N LEU A 260 -11.15 7.18 14.73
CA LEU A 260 -9.87 6.49 14.83
C LEU A 260 -10.04 5.14 15.51
N ASP A 261 -9.41 4.11 14.97
CA ASP A 261 -9.11 2.89 15.73
C ASP A 261 -7.95 3.19 16.70
N VAL A 262 -8.31 3.81 17.83
CA VAL A 262 -7.34 4.22 18.85
C VAL A 262 -6.53 3.03 19.35
N ASP A 263 -7.15 1.85 19.49
CA ASP A 263 -6.46 0.65 19.97
C ASP A 263 -5.29 0.27 19.06
N GLU A 264 -5.54 0.15 17.76
CA GLU A 264 -4.53 -0.23 16.77
C GLU A 264 -3.46 0.86 16.63
N ILE A 265 -3.85 2.14 16.63
CA ILE A 265 -2.92 3.26 16.49
C ILE A 265 -1.95 3.34 17.68
N LEU A 266 -2.42 3.09 18.91
CA LEU A 266 -1.54 3.06 20.09
C LEU A 266 -0.54 1.90 20.01
N ARG A 267 -0.97 0.71 19.54
CA ARG A 267 -0.06 -0.41 19.28
C ARG A 267 0.97 -0.05 18.21
N TYR A 268 0.54 0.63 17.13
CA TYR A 268 1.43 1.11 16.07
C TYR A 268 2.53 2.04 16.59
N PHE A 269 2.18 2.99 17.46
CA PHE A 269 3.16 3.86 18.08
C PHE A 269 4.06 3.15 19.08
N ALA A 270 3.54 2.18 19.85
CA ALA A 270 4.33 1.42 20.79
C ALA A 270 5.46 0.65 20.07
N VAL A 271 5.13 0.00 18.95
CA VAL A 271 6.13 -0.72 18.14
C VAL A 271 7.16 0.23 17.52
N ASN A 272 6.74 1.31 16.85
CA ASN A 272 7.69 2.27 16.26
C ASN A 272 8.63 2.89 17.31
N THR A 273 8.11 3.21 18.50
CA THR A 273 8.88 3.79 19.59
C THR A 273 9.86 2.80 20.18
N LEU A 274 9.44 1.55 20.39
CA LEU A 274 10.31 0.48 20.86
C LEU A 274 11.43 0.20 19.86
N LEU A 275 11.11 0.18 18.57
CA LEU A 275 12.07 -0.07 17.50
C LEU A 275 12.90 1.15 17.12
N VAL A 276 12.67 2.33 17.71
CA VAL A 276 13.40 3.57 17.35
C VAL A 276 13.29 3.82 15.84
N ASN A 277 12.09 3.64 15.27
CA ASN A 277 11.85 3.82 13.84
C ASN A 277 11.56 5.29 13.52
N GLN A 278 12.63 6.07 13.40
CA GLN A 278 12.56 7.50 13.12
C GLN A 278 12.37 7.83 11.64
N ASP A 279 12.14 6.85 10.76
CA ASP A 279 11.70 7.08 9.37
C ASP A 279 10.23 6.65 9.23
N SER A 280 9.37 7.20 10.09
CA SER A 280 7.94 6.90 10.15
C SER A 280 7.14 8.17 10.44
N TYR A 281 5.86 8.04 10.83
CA TYR A 281 5.03 9.18 11.22
C TYR A 281 5.69 10.08 12.29
N ILE A 282 6.45 9.50 13.24
CA ILE A 282 7.09 10.24 14.34
C ILE A 282 8.33 11.06 13.91
N SER A 283 8.70 10.99 12.62
CA SER A 283 9.80 11.75 12.03
C SER A 283 9.36 13.13 11.53
N ASN A 284 10.32 14.02 11.30
CA ASN A 284 10.03 15.32 10.67
C ASN A 284 9.46 15.20 9.23
N PHE A 285 9.55 14.03 8.59
CA PHE A 285 8.99 13.78 7.25
C PHE A 285 7.56 13.26 7.29
N HIS A 286 7.13 12.64 8.40
CA HIS A 286 5.80 12.05 8.57
C HIS A 286 5.44 11.06 7.43
N HIS A 287 6.35 10.14 7.08
CA HIS A 287 6.18 9.19 5.98
C HIS A 287 6.05 7.75 6.48
N ASN A 288 6.04 6.79 5.54
CA ASN A 288 6.18 5.35 5.81
C ASN A 288 5.07 4.77 6.71
N TYR A 289 3.86 5.25 6.48
CA TYR A 289 2.64 4.66 7.05
C TYR A 289 1.53 4.65 6.00
N LEU A 290 0.56 3.76 6.21
CA LEU A 290 -0.67 3.70 5.44
C LEU A 290 -1.82 4.13 6.33
N LEU A 291 -2.76 4.84 5.75
CA LEU A 291 -3.99 5.26 6.40
C LEU A 291 -5.14 4.47 5.75
N TYR A 292 -5.84 3.65 6.53
CA TYR A 292 -6.95 2.84 6.05
C TYR A 292 -8.27 3.33 6.64
N GLU A 293 -9.25 3.65 5.79
CA GLU A 293 -10.57 4.11 6.18
C GLU A 293 -11.62 3.06 5.90
N LYS A 294 -12.36 2.62 6.93
CA LYS A 294 -13.57 1.84 6.76
C LYS A 294 -14.71 2.43 7.58
N ASN A 295 -15.82 2.74 6.92
CA ASN A 295 -17.05 3.24 7.54
C ASN A 295 -16.84 4.51 8.40
N GLY A 296 -15.88 5.35 8.05
CA GLY A 296 -15.51 6.58 8.75
C GLY A 296 -14.47 6.41 9.86
N ILE A 297 -14.02 5.19 10.15
CA ILE A 297 -13.00 4.87 11.15
C ILE A 297 -11.67 4.63 10.45
N PHE A 298 -10.62 5.25 10.97
CA PHE A 298 -9.27 5.24 10.42
C PHE A 298 -8.31 4.40 11.27
N SER A 299 -7.60 3.52 10.57
CA SER A 299 -6.53 2.64 11.06
C SER A 299 -5.18 3.06 10.46
N VAL A 300 -4.08 2.67 11.11
CA VAL A 300 -2.73 2.97 10.63
C VAL A 300 -1.89 1.71 10.53
N PHE A 301 -1.35 1.46 9.34
CA PHE A 301 -0.52 0.29 9.07
C PHE A 301 0.91 0.71 8.72
N PRO A 302 1.92 -0.08 9.11
CA PRO A 302 3.30 0.22 8.80
C PRO A 302 3.63 -0.03 7.33
N TRP A 303 4.62 0.71 6.83
CA TRP A 303 5.18 0.52 5.49
C TRP A 303 6.67 0.92 5.50
N ASP A 304 7.52 0.24 4.72
CA ASP A 304 8.94 0.60 4.51
C ASP A 304 9.73 0.76 5.84
N LEU A 305 10.03 -0.38 6.47
CA LEU A 305 10.56 -0.43 7.84
C LEU A 305 12.07 -0.68 7.93
N ASN A 306 12.81 -0.60 6.82
CA ASN A 306 14.25 -0.88 6.77
C ASN A 306 15.08 0.07 7.66
N MET A 307 14.54 1.24 7.97
CA MET A 307 15.16 2.26 8.85
C MET A 307 14.83 2.11 10.34
N SER A 308 14.17 1.02 10.72
CA SER A 308 13.98 0.64 12.13
C SER A 308 15.31 0.36 12.84
N PHE A 309 15.27 0.15 14.15
CA PHE A 309 16.44 -0.11 15.00
C PHE A 309 17.48 1.02 14.92
N ALA A 310 17.00 2.26 15.03
CA ALA A 310 17.81 3.48 14.93
C ALA A 310 18.52 3.63 13.57
N GLY A 311 17.92 3.10 12.50
CA GLY A 311 18.46 3.18 11.14
C GLY A 311 18.39 4.58 10.52
N PHE A 312 17.68 5.54 11.10
CA PHE A 312 17.50 6.86 10.51
C PHE A 312 17.62 8.00 11.51
N GLN A 313 18.41 9.03 11.17
CA GLN A 313 18.53 10.30 11.92
C GLN A 313 18.74 10.18 13.43
N VAL A 314 19.48 9.16 13.88
CA VAL A 314 19.92 9.03 15.28
C VAL A 314 21.43 9.26 15.38
N GLU A 315 21.87 10.13 16.28
CA GLU A 315 23.26 10.61 16.34
C GLU A 315 24.17 9.78 17.25
N GLY A 316 23.62 8.84 18.04
CA GLY A 316 24.44 7.97 18.86
C GLY A 316 23.68 6.86 19.61
N ALA A 317 24.46 5.88 20.10
CA ALA A 317 23.93 4.70 20.76
C ALA A 317 23.12 5.00 22.02
N GLN A 318 23.59 5.95 22.85
CA GLN A 318 22.87 6.37 24.05
C GLN A 318 21.51 6.98 23.68
N GLN A 319 21.48 7.91 22.72
CA GLN A 319 20.24 8.55 22.27
C GLN A 319 19.25 7.54 21.70
N ALA A 320 19.74 6.56 20.93
CA ALA A 320 18.90 5.51 20.36
C ALA A 320 18.27 4.64 21.46
N VAL A 321 19.10 4.11 22.37
CA VAL A 321 18.65 3.23 23.45
C VAL A 321 17.69 3.95 24.39
N ASP A 322 17.97 5.22 24.70
CA ASP A 322 17.21 6.02 25.65
C ASP A 322 16.20 6.97 25.00
N LEU A 323 15.80 6.70 23.75
CA LEU A 323 14.73 7.48 23.11
C LEU A 323 13.51 7.51 24.04
N ALA A 324 13.05 8.73 24.33
CA ALA A 324 11.94 8.96 25.25
C ALA A 324 10.66 8.28 24.74
N ILE A 325 10.02 7.47 25.58
CA ILE A 325 8.82 6.71 25.17
C ILE A 325 7.57 7.60 25.04
N ASP A 326 7.47 8.66 25.83
CA ASP A 326 6.33 9.60 25.85
C ASP A 326 6.38 10.62 24.71
N ARG A 327 7.58 10.84 24.17
CA ARG A 327 7.85 11.88 23.16
C ARG A 327 8.95 11.41 22.20
N PRO A 328 8.68 10.36 21.40
CA PRO A 328 9.69 9.78 20.52
C PRO A 328 9.94 10.64 19.26
N TYR A 329 9.19 11.72 19.05
CA TYR A 329 9.24 12.54 17.83
C TYR A 329 10.23 13.71 17.90
N SER A 330 10.80 14.08 16.75
CA SER A 330 11.93 15.01 16.61
C SER A 330 11.58 16.51 16.65
N GLY A 331 10.42 16.88 17.20
CA GLY A 331 9.92 18.26 17.20
C GLY A 331 8.85 18.56 18.25
N SER A 332 8.11 19.67 18.07
CA SER A 332 6.99 20.06 18.93
C SER A 332 5.78 19.13 18.76
N ALA A 333 5.06 18.86 19.86
CA ALA A 333 3.92 17.95 19.89
C ALA A 333 2.80 18.30 18.88
N GLU A 334 2.63 19.60 18.60
CA GLU A 334 1.66 20.12 17.62
C GLU A 334 1.88 19.62 16.19
N ASN A 335 3.11 19.24 15.83
CA ASN A 335 3.44 18.71 14.52
C ASN A 335 3.04 17.23 14.35
N TYR A 336 2.74 16.55 15.46
CA TYR A 336 2.48 15.12 15.52
C TYR A 336 1.10 14.82 16.11
N PRO A 337 0.02 15.43 15.62
CA PRO A 337 -1.30 15.39 16.26
C PRO A 337 -1.81 13.95 16.48
N LEU A 338 -1.52 13.01 15.58
CA LEU A 338 -1.98 11.63 15.70
C LEU A 338 -1.45 10.94 16.96
N MET A 339 -0.22 11.24 17.37
CA MET A 339 0.33 10.71 18.62
C MET A 339 0.01 11.63 19.79
N SER A 340 0.28 12.93 19.66
CA SER A 340 0.20 13.86 20.78
C SER A 340 -1.22 14.01 21.32
N LYS A 341 -2.23 14.09 20.46
CA LYS A 341 -3.64 14.22 20.88
C LYS A 341 -4.17 12.96 21.54
N LEU A 342 -3.72 11.78 21.09
CA LEU A 342 -4.09 10.52 21.74
C LEU A 342 -3.45 10.42 23.13
N LEU A 343 -2.17 10.78 23.28
CA LEU A 343 -1.47 10.69 24.57
C LEU A 343 -1.84 11.81 25.57
N GLU A 344 -2.57 12.85 25.14
CA GLU A 344 -3.21 13.81 26.05
C GLU A 344 -4.35 13.18 26.86
N VAL A 345 -4.95 12.08 26.37
CA VAL A 345 -6.00 11.32 27.07
C VAL A 345 -5.34 10.32 28.04
N PRO A 346 -5.52 10.44 29.37
CA PRO A 346 -4.84 9.61 30.35
C PRO A 346 -5.05 8.10 30.13
N GLU A 347 -6.26 7.68 29.79
CA GLU A 347 -6.62 6.28 29.55
C GLU A 347 -5.90 5.71 28.32
N TYR A 348 -5.69 6.52 27.28
CA TYR A 348 -4.96 6.11 26.08
C TYR A 348 -3.45 6.06 26.35
N LYS A 349 -2.93 6.99 27.15
CA LYS A 349 -1.53 6.94 27.59
C LYS A 349 -1.23 5.68 28.42
N GLU A 350 -2.15 5.29 29.30
CA GLU A 350 -2.02 4.04 30.06
C GLU A 350 -2.01 2.81 29.15
N ARG A 351 -2.92 2.75 28.16
CA ARG A 351 -2.95 1.67 27.16
C ARG A 351 -1.68 1.63 26.31
N TYR A 352 -1.19 2.78 25.86
CA TYR A 352 0.07 2.90 25.13
C TYR A 352 1.26 2.34 25.93
N ASN A 353 1.37 2.73 27.20
CA ASN A 353 2.39 2.22 28.10
C ASN A 353 2.28 0.70 28.30
N HIS A 354 1.06 0.18 28.40
CA HIS A 354 0.82 -1.26 28.43
C HIS A 354 1.30 -1.97 27.15
N TYR A 355 1.02 -1.42 25.97
CA TYR A 355 1.49 -2.03 24.71
C TYR A 355 3.02 -1.97 24.54
N LEU A 356 3.69 -0.94 25.08
CA LEU A 356 5.15 -0.90 25.14
C LEU A 356 5.69 -2.04 26.01
N GLU A 357 5.12 -2.23 27.20
CA GLU A 357 5.50 -3.34 28.07
C GLU A 357 5.22 -4.69 27.40
N GLU A 358 4.03 -4.87 26.83
CA GLU A 358 3.62 -6.08 26.13
C GLU A 358 4.60 -6.42 25.00
N ALA A 359 4.93 -5.47 24.13
CA ALA A 359 5.88 -5.67 23.04
C ALA A 359 7.27 -6.05 23.56
N VAL A 360 7.74 -5.44 24.65
CA VAL A 360 9.00 -5.81 25.31
C VAL A 360 8.95 -7.24 25.85
N GLN A 361 7.88 -7.60 26.57
CA GLN A 361 7.75 -8.92 27.17
C GLN A 361 7.63 -10.02 26.11
N LEU A 362 6.75 -9.81 25.13
CA LEU A 362 6.43 -10.74 24.06
C LEU A 362 7.63 -11.02 23.16
N TYR A 363 8.39 -9.99 22.80
CA TYR A 363 9.39 -10.11 21.74
C TYR A 363 10.82 -10.17 22.28
N PHE A 364 11.18 -9.28 23.22
CA PHE A 364 12.55 -9.16 23.70
C PHE A 364 12.83 -10.03 24.92
N LYS A 365 11.98 -9.97 25.97
CA LYS A 365 12.19 -10.74 27.22
C LYS A 365 11.90 -12.23 27.09
N SER A 366 10.97 -12.61 26.22
CA SER A 366 10.69 -14.01 25.88
C SER A 366 11.88 -14.72 25.20
N GLY A 367 12.85 -13.95 24.69
CA GLY A 367 13.94 -14.46 23.86
C GLY A 367 13.59 -14.63 22.38
N LEU A 368 12.35 -14.33 21.98
CA LEU A 368 11.87 -14.50 20.61
C LEU A 368 12.69 -13.67 19.61
N PHE A 369 12.98 -12.40 19.90
CA PHE A 369 13.79 -11.54 19.03
C PHE A 369 15.15 -12.17 18.67
N LYS A 370 15.88 -12.69 19.67
CA LYS A 370 17.16 -13.35 19.44
C LYS A 370 16.98 -14.64 18.65
N ALA A 371 15.96 -15.44 18.98
CA ALA A 371 15.66 -16.69 18.28
C ALA A 371 15.30 -16.45 16.81
N THR A 372 14.51 -15.41 16.52
CA THR A 372 14.17 -15.00 15.15
C THR A 372 15.42 -14.57 14.39
N ILE A 373 16.32 -13.78 14.97
CA ILE A 373 17.60 -13.43 14.32
C ILE A 373 18.44 -14.70 14.02
N ASP A 374 18.54 -15.62 14.99
CA ASP A 374 19.30 -16.87 14.81
C ASP A 374 18.68 -17.75 13.71
N GLN A 375 17.35 -17.85 13.64
CA GLN A 375 16.62 -18.56 12.60
C GLN A 375 16.81 -17.92 11.23
N VAL A 376 16.66 -16.60 11.13
CA VAL A 376 16.78 -15.88 9.87
C VAL A 376 18.22 -15.91 9.37
N ASP A 377 19.24 -15.76 10.24
CA ASP A 377 20.64 -15.98 9.83
C ASP A 377 20.80 -17.40 9.26
N GLY A 378 20.30 -18.43 9.94
CA GLY A 378 20.35 -19.80 9.42
C GLY A 378 19.70 -19.97 8.04
N LEU A 379 18.64 -19.21 7.74
CA LEU A 379 17.96 -19.23 6.45
C LEU A 379 18.72 -18.48 5.36
N ILE A 380 19.26 -17.30 5.66
CA ILE A 380 19.79 -16.37 4.64
C ILE A 380 21.31 -16.32 4.54
N ASN A 381 22.05 -16.90 5.50
CA ASN A 381 23.50 -16.74 5.64
C ASN A 381 24.27 -17.02 4.33
N GLU A 382 24.02 -18.18 3.72
CA GLU A 382 24.70 -18.57 2.48
C GLU A 382 24.23 -17.72 1.28
N TYR A 383 22.99 -17.20 1.30
CA TYR A 383 22.53 -16.29 0.26
C TYR A 383 23.22 -14.94 0.36
N VAL A 384 23.39 -14.38 1.57
CA VAL A 384 24.14 -13.11 1.77
C VAL A 384 25.60 -13.28 1.35
N LYS A 385 26.22 -14.41 1.70
CA LYS A 385 27.62 -14.70 1.33
C LYS A 385 27.84 -14.79 -0.18
N ASN A 386 26.84 -15.28 -0.92
CA ASN A 386 26.90 -15.46 -2.37
C ASN A 386 26.14 -14.36 -3.13
N ASP A 387 25.74 -13.27 -2.47
CA ASP A 387 25.00 -12.18 -3.09
C ASP A 387 25.92 -11.39 -4.05
N ALA A 388 25.63 -11.47 -5.34
CA ALA A 388 26.47 -10.93 -6.40
C ALA A 388 26.50 -9.40 -6.45
N THR A 389 25.51 -8.73 -5.86
CA THR A 389 25.37 -7.27 -5.92
C THR A 389 25.26 -6.64 -4.53
N ALA A 390 25.66 -7.35 -3.47
CA ALA A 390 25.53 -6.91 -2.09
C ALA A 390 26.06 -5.48 -1.85
N PHE A 391 25.34 -4.69 -1.04
CA PHE A 391 25.82 -3.38 -0.59
C PHE A 391 26.93 -3.49 0.45
N TYR A 392 26.96 -4.58 1.20
CA TYR A 392 27.85 -4.78 2.34
C TYR A 392 28.64 -6.08 2.18
N PRO A 393 29.93 -6.10 2.56
CA PRO A 393 30.70 -7.34 2.67
C PRO A 393 30.04 -8.33 3.64
N TYR A 394 30.18 -9.62 3.35
CA TYR A 394 29.64 -10.69 4.21
C TYR A 394 30.12 -10.63 5.67
N GLU A 395 31.37 -10.21 5.90
CA GLU A 395 31.91 -10.08 7.25
C GLU A 395 31.23 -8.97 8.06
N GLU A 396 30.81 -7.87 7.41
CA GLU A 396 30.04 -6.81 8.06
C GLU A 396 28.64 -7.31 8.45
N TYR A 397 27.98 -8.08 7.58
CA TYR A 397 26.73 -8.77 7.91
C TYR A 397 26.90 -9.62 9.18
N LYS A 398 27.93 -10.47 9.26
CA LYS A 398 28.17 -11.31 10.46
C LYS A 398 28.46 -10.48 11.71
N ALA A 399 29.23 -9.41 11.58
CA ALA A 399 29.55 -8.51 12.69
C ALA A 399 28.33 -7.72 13.18
N SER A 400 27.35 -7.45 12.32
CA SER A 400 26.15 -6.69 12.65
C SER A 400 25.17 -7.46 13.56
N LEU A 401 25.07 -8.79 13.45
CA LEU A 401 24.04 -9.57 14.16
C LEU A 401 24.18 -9.54 15.70
N PRO A 402 25.38 -9.68 16.30
CA PRO A 402 25.56 -9.50 17.73
C PRO A 402 25.20 -8.09 18.21
N VAL A 403 25.52 -7.06 17.40
CA VAL A 403 25.18 -5.67 17.69
C VAL A 403 23.67 -5.47 17.70
N LEU A 404 22.95 -6.04 16.72
CA LEU A 404 21.49 -5.93 16.63
C LEU A 404 20.80 -6.56 17.86
N LYS A 405 21.29 -7.73 18.29
CA LYS A 405 20.81 -8.42 19.49
C LYS A 405 21.03 -7.58 20.75
N GLU A 406 22.22 -7.00 20.91
CA GLU A 406 22.54 -6.18 22.08
C GLU A 406 21.75 -4.87 22.06
N PHE A 407 21.58 -4.23 20.89
CA PHE A 407 20.71 -3.07 20.74
C PHE A 407 19.30 -3.36 21.25
N GLY A 408 18.67 -4.43 20.77
CA GLY A 408 17.32 -4.81 21.18
C GLY A 408 17.21 -5.07 22.68
N LYS A 409 18.20 -5.74 23.28
CA LYS A 409 18.28 -5.96 24.73
C LYS A 409 18.37 -4.66 25.51
N LEU A 410 19.27 -3.75 25.11
CA LEU A 410 19.47 -2.47 25.79
C LEU A 410 18.23 -1.60 25.67
N ARG A 411 17.65 -1.50 24.47
CA ARG A 411 16.45 -0.72 24.22
C ARG A 411 15.24 -1.25 25.01
N ALA A 412 15.02 -2.56 25.03
CA ALA A 412 13.97 -3.18 25.82
C ALA A 412 14.10 -2.88 27.33
N ASN A 413 15.32 -2.92 27.87
CA ASN A 413 15.56 -2.56 29.27
C ASN A 413 15.31 -1.07 29.53
N SER A 414 15.74 -0.19 28.62
CA SER A 414 15.51 1.26 28.75
C SER A 414 14.02 1.60 28.73
N VAL A 415 13.23 0.96 27.86
CA VAL A 415 11.77 1.14 27.82
C VAL A 415 11.11 0.75 29.15
N LEU A 416 11.47 -0.40 29.73
CA LEU A 416 10.92 -0.81 31.03
C LEU A 416 11.31 0.15 32.16
N ALA A 417 12.56 0.59 32.21
CA ALA A 417 13.01 1.56 33.21
C ALA A 417 12.22 2.89 33.09
N GLN A 418 11.99 3.36 31.86
CA GLN A 418 11.19 4.58 31.62
C GLN A 418 9.73 4.41 32.05
N LEU A 419 9.13 3.24 31.82
CA LEU A 419 7.76 2.92 32.27
C LEU A 419 7.64 2.93 33.80
N GLU A 420 8.68 2.49 34.51
CA GLU A 420 8.76 2.49 35.98
C GLU A 420 9.14 3.88 36.56
N GLY A 421 9.46 4.86 35.71
CA GLY A 421 9.96 6.17 36.13
C GLY A 421 11.39 6.14 36.67
N GLU A 422 12.14 5.09 36.36
CA GLU A 422 13.53 4.90 36.76
C GLU A 422 14.49 5.59 35.78
N ALA A 423 15.73 5.81 36.23
CA ALA A 423 16.79 6.26 35.34
C ALA A 423 17.12 5.15 34.33
N THR A 424 17.34 5.53 33.07
CA THR A 424 17.81 4.59 32.05
C THR A 424 19.20 4.06 32.38
N ALA A 425 19.61 2.98 31.69
CA ALA A 425 20.89 2.34 31.93
C ALA A 425 22.07 3.34 31.86
N GLY A 426 23.18 3.00 32.53
CA GLY A 426 24.44 3.76 32.43
C GLY A 426 24.99 3.79 30.99
N THR A 427 26.22 4.27 30.82
CA THR A 427 26.85 4.47 29.51
C THR A 427 26.65 3.27 28.55
N VAL A 428 26.04 3.54 27.40
CA VAL A 428 25.81 2.58 26.33
C VAL A 428 27.05 2.47 25.45
N ALA A 429 27.72 1.33 25.51
CA ALA A 429 28.83 0.97 24.63
C ALA A 429 28.32 0.03 23.53
N LEU A 430 27.85 0.60 22.43
CA LEU A 430 27.30 -0.12 21.28
C LEU A 430 27.70 0.58 19.98
N ASP A 431 28.23 -0.16 19.01
CA ASP A 431 28.58 0.39 17.70
C ASP A 431 27.37 0.37 16.76
N LEU A 432 26.53 1.41 16.82
CA LEU A 432 25.37 1.51 15.93
C LEU A 432 25.72 1.54 14.44
N LYS A 433 26.95 1.93 14.06
CA LYS A 433 27.34 1.99 12.65
C LYS A 433 27.31 0.61 12.01
N ALA A 434 27.61 -0.43 12.78
CA ALA A 434 27.57 -1.82 12.33
C ALA A 434 26.17 -2.29 11.86
N LEU A 435 25.09 -1.57 12.22
CA LEU A 435 23.73 -1.90 11.79
C LEU A 435 23.38 -1.27 10.43
N GLY A 436 24.17 -0.33 9.92
CA GLY A 436 23.81 0.53 8.80
C GLY A 436 22.79 1.60 9.19
N SER A 437 22.88 2.78 8.57
CA SER A 437 21.94 3.89 8.81
C SER A 437 21.90 4.90 7.65
N MET A 438 20.93 5.81 7.69
CA MET A 438 20.82 6.98 6.82
C MET A 438 20.60 8.26 7.65
N GLY A 439 21.43 9.28 7.43
CA GLY A 439 21.19 10.64 7.95
C GLY A 439 21.49 10.91 9.43
N GLY A 440 22.07 9.96 10.18
CA GLY A 440 22.60 10.19 11.53
C GLY A 440 24.11 10.50 11.52
N GLY A 441 24.61 11.33 12.45
CA GLY A 441 25.98 11.87 12.55
C GLY A 441 27.15 10.87 12.68
N GLY A 442 26.96 9.60 12.29
CA GLY A 442 28.07 8.71 12.01
C GLY A 442 28.72 9.10 10.69
N ASP A 443 29.94 9.65 10.75
CA ASP A 443 30.84 9.67 9.60
C ASP A 443 30.82 8.28 8.95
N ARG A 444 30.44 8.29 7.67
CA ARG A 444 30.28 7.14 6.79
C ARG A 444 31.58 6.32 6.70
N PRO A 445 31.53 5.03 6.32
CA PRO A 445 32.71 4.37 5.76
C PRO A 445 33.27 5.23 4.62
N ASP A 446 34.59 5.40 4.56
CA ASP A 446 35.29 6.32 3.64
C ASP A 446 35.00 6.10 2.14
N ASP A 447 34.35 4.98 1.79
CA ASP A 447 34.14 4.52 0.41
C ASP A 447 32.74 4.82 -0.18
N MET A 448 31.83 5.51 0.53
CA MET A 448 30.58 5.99 -0.08
C MET A 448 30.75 7.36 -0.78
N PRO A 449 30.15 7.59 -1.97
CA PRO A 449 30.28 8.86 -2.69
C PRO A 449 29.92 10.08 -1.83
N LYS A 450 30.86 11.05 -1.76
CA LYS A 450 30.84 12.21 -0.85
C LYS A 450 29.72 13.25 -1.11
N GLU A 451 28.83 13.01 -2.06
CA GLU A 451 27.86 14.01 -2.56
C GLU A 451 26.43 13.81 -2.04
N ALA A 452 26.16 12.77 -1.25
CA ALA A 452 24.89 12.63 -0.51
C ALA A 452 24.81 13.52 0.77
N ALA A 453 25.56 14.63 0.80
CA ALA A 453 25.66 15.59 1.92
C ALA A 453 24.60 16.71 1.87
N ALA A 454 23.71 16.73 0.88
CA ALA A 454 22.72 17.80 0.71
C ALA A 454 21.46 17.67 1.59
N PHE A 455 21.41 16.73 2.54
CA PHE A 455 20.27 16.53 3.43
C PHE A 455 20.57 16.81 4.91
N ALA A 456 21.48 17.75 5.17
CA ALA A 456 21.47 18.45 6.45
C ALA A 456 20.34 19.51 6.43
N PRO A 457 19.42 19.55 7.41
CA PRO A 457 18.47 20.64 7.52
C PRO A 457 19.26 21.92 7.78
N ASN A 458 19.15 22.88 6.87
CA ASN A 458 19.59 24.24 7.14
C ASN A 458 18.70 24.76 8.28
N GLU A 459 19.26 25.06 9.45
CA GLU A 459 18.53 25.59 10.64
C GLU A 459 17.77 26.91 10.38
N LYS A 460 17.75 27.40 9.14
CA LYS A 460 17.03 28.60 8.70
C LYS A 460 15.83 28.34 7.80
N SER A 461 15.44 27.10 7.55
CA SER A 461 14.17 26.79 6.89
C SER A 461 13.13 26.31 7.90
N GLY A 462 12.30 27.24 8.37
CA GLY A 462 10.89 26.93 8.62
C GLY A 462 10.22 26.39 7.35
N PRO A 463 8.94 25.96 7.41
CA PRO A 463 8.31 25.25 6.30
C PRO A 463 8.54 26.01 4.98
N PRO A 464 9.04 25.34 3.92
CA PRO A 464 9.38 26.01 2.68
C PRO A 464 8.13 26.71 2.15
N ASN A 465 8.24 27.99 1.80
CA ASN A 465 7.15 28.73 1.17
C ASN A 465 6.80 28.02 -0.16
N PHE A 466 5.64 27.37 -0.20
CA PHE A 466 5.21 26.38 -1.20
C PHE A 466 4.78 26.98 -2.56
N GLU A 467 5.45 28.02 -3.05
CA GLU A 467 5.10 28.64 -4.34
C GLU A 467 6.02 28.26 -5.51
N ASN A 468 7.14 27.57 -5.29
CA ASN A 468 8.15 27.37 -6.34
C ASN A 468 8.28 25.96 -6.94
N ARG A 469 7.35 25.03 -6.67
CA ARG A 469 7.26 23.77 -7.44
C ARG A 469 6.44 23.87 -8.74
N GLU A 470 5.74 24.97 -9.00
CA GLU A 470 4.96 25.13 -10.24
C GLU A 470 5.80 25.44 -11.49
N LYS A 471 7.10 25.75 -11.36
CA LYS A 471 7.93 26.15 -12.51
C LYS A 471 8.67 25.02 -13.25
N PHE A 472 8.54 23.77 -12.82
CA PHE A 472 9.22 22.64 -13.47
C PHE A 472 8.32 21.76 -14.34
N ASN A 473 7.03 22.08 -14.46
CA ASN A 473 6.06 21.27 -15.24
C ASN A 473 5.32 22.03 -16.35
N GLN A 474 5.82 23.20 -16.76
CA GLN A 474 5.32 23.93 -17.93
C GLN A 474 6.44 24.13 -18.96
N ASP A 475 6.92 23.05 -19.56
CA ASP A 475 7.54 23.13 -20.88
C ASP A 475 7.54 21.75 -21.52
N LYS A 476 6.48 21.45 -22.28
CA LYS A 476 6.44 20.51 -23.41
C LYS A 476 5.00 20.36 -23.93
N SER A 477 4.58 21.29 -24.77
CA SER A 477 3.62 21.03 -25.85
C SER A 477 3.80 22.12 -26.92
N PRO A 478 3.94 21.76 -28.22
CA PRO A 478 4.29 22.73 -29.26
C PRO A 478 3.10 23.62 -29.63
N GLN A 479 3.31 24.95 -29.61
CA GLN A 479 2.35 25.92 -30.14
C GLN A 479 2.54 26.13 -31.66
N PRO A 480 1.45 26.24 -32.46
CA PRO A 480 1.47 26.86 -33.78
C PRO A 480 1.30 28.39 -33.68
N PRO A 481 1.70 29.16 -34.72
CA PRO A 481 2.14 30.55 -34.54
C PRO A 481 1.02 31.60 -34.41
N GLU A 482 1.45 32.70 -33.79
CA GLU A 482 0.74 33.92 -33.38
C GLU A 482 0.02 34.70 -34.49
N ASN A 483 -1.07 35.39 -34.09
CA ASN A 483 -1.43 36.72 -34.59
C ASN A 483 -2.05 37.52 -33.42
N GLY A 484 -1.51 38.71 -33.17
CA GLY A 484 -1.82 39.59 -32.02
C GLY A 484 -3.10 40.44 -32.13
N PRO A 485 -3.15 41.62 -31.47
CA PRO A 485 -3.82 41.73 -30.16
C PRO A 485 -5.04 42.66 -30.16
N GLY A 486 -5.92 42.50 -29.17
CA GLY A 486 -7.05 43.40 -28.89
C GLY A 486 -7.39 43.44 -27.40
N GLN A 487 -7.12 44.60 -26.79
CA GLN A 487 -7.55 45.02 -25.45
C GLN A 487 -9.08 45.01 -25.32
N VAL A 488 -9.65 44.81 -24.11
CA VAL A 488 -10.68 45.68 -23.48
C VAL A 488 -10.87 45.30 -21.99
N GLN A 489 -11.07 46.36 -21.20
CA GLN A 489 -11.27 46.52 -19.75
C GLN A 489 -12.54 45.94 -19.11
N ASP A 490 -12.44 45.78 -17.78
CA ASP A 490 -13.41 46.01 -16.69
C ASP A 490 -14.90 45.68 -16.87
N ARG A 491 -15.45 44.94 -15.88
CA ARG A 491 -16.28 45.54 -14.82
C ARG A 491 -16.71 44.53 -13.74
N ASN A 492 -16.56 44.97 -12.49
CA ASN A 492 -17.22 44.49 -11.29
C ASN A 492 -18.75 44.46 -11.43
N LEU A 493 -19.42 43.54 -10.72
CA LEU A 493 -20.65 43.81 -9.96
C LEU A 493 -20.86 42.76 -8.84
N ARG A 494 -21.35 43.28 -7.71
CA ARG A 494 -21.53 42.68 -6.38
C ARG A 494 -22.80 41.82 -6.25
N GLU A 495 -22.72 40.91 -5.27
CA GLU A 495 -23.70 40.51 -4.23
C GLU A 495 -25.18 40.34 -4.60
N GLU A 496 -25.77 39.18 -4.22
CA GLU A 496 -26.85 39.17 -3.24
C GLU A 496 -27.11 37.78 -2.62
N ASN A 497 -27.33 37.80 -1.30
CA ASN A 497 -27.72 36.73 -0.40
C ASN A 497 -29.14 36.22 -0.68
N HIS A 498 -29.40 34.92 -0.46
CA HIS A 498 -30.69 34.48 0.09
C HIS A 498 -30.57 33.26 1.00
N GLN A 499 -30.89 33.48 2.27
CA GLN A 499 -31.18 32.48 3.28
C GLN A 499 -32.64 32.00 3.19
N ASN A 500 -32.79 30.68 3.30
CA ASN A 500 -33.71 29.94 4.17
C ASN A 500 -35.22 29.92 3.85
N LYS A 501 -35.74 28.68 3.70
CA LYS A 501 -37.02 28.22 4.27
C LYS A 501 -37.14 26.69 4.18
N ASN A 502 -37.12 26.03 5.34
CA ASN A 502 -37.66 24.69 5.54
C ASN A 502 -39.20 24.70 5.53
N PRO A 503 -39.84 23.53 5.31
CA PRO A 503 -40.65 22.97 6.40
C PRO A 503 -40.50 21.46 6.61
N ILE A 504 -40.80 21.06 7.85
CA ILE A 504 -40.80 19.70 8.42
C ILE A 504 -42.12 18.98 8.10
N ARG A 505 -42.08 17.66 7.81
CA ARG A 505 -42.74 16.53 8.52
C ARG A 505 -43.19 15.38 7.58
N GLY A 506 -42.78 14.14 7.88
CA GLY A 506 -43.51 12.94 7.41
C GLY A 506 -42.70 11.66 7.18
N GLN A 507 -42.51 10.87 8.23
CA GLN A 507 -42.48 9.39 8.28
C GLN A 507 -41.80 8.57 7.15
N GLY A 508 -40.65 8.00 7.50
CA GLY A 508 -40.39 6.54 7.50
C GLY A 508 -40.41 5.78 6.16
N THR A 509 -39.24 5.32 5.73
CA THR A 509 -39.06 3.96 5.17
C THR A 509 -37.59 3.55 5.22
N PHE A 510 -37.33 2.44 5.90
CA PHE A 510 -36.15 1.59 5.80
C PHE A 510 -35.96 1.11 4.35
N GLY A 511 -34.69 0.98 3.92
CA GLY A 511 -34.29 0.04 2.88
C GLY A 511 -33.96 0.65 1.51
N ARG A 512 -32.67 0.97 1.29
CA ARG A 512 -32.08 1.00 -0.06
C ARG A 512 -30.56 0.84 0.00
N GLY A 513 -30.13 -0.40 0.21
CA GLY A 513 -28.73 -0.83 0.07
C GLY A 513 -28.56 -2.11 -0.74
N MET A 514 -29.63 -2.88 -0.98
CA MET A 514 -29.59 -4.16 -1.74
C MET A 514 -30.03 -4.03 -3.20
N GLU A 515 -29.96 -2.86 -3.84
CA GLU A 515 -30.50 -2.70 -5.21
C GLU A 515 -29.48 -2.87 -6.36
N LYS A 516 -28.18 -3.03 -6.08
CA LYS A 516 -27.16 -3.16 -7.15
C LYS A 516 -26.82 -4.61 -7.56
N LYS A 517 -27.13 -5.63 -6.76
CA LYS A 517 -26.85 -7.04 -7.11
C LYS A 517 -27.88 -7.62 -8.08
N GLY A 518 -29.15 -7.24 -7.97
CA GLY A 518 -30.23 -7.70 -8.85
C GLY A 518 -30.34 -7.00 -10.21
N GLN A 519 -29.49 -6.02 -10.51
CA GLN A 519 -29.64 -5.20 -11.72
C GLN A 519 -29.17 -5.95 -12.98
N LYS A 520 -28.10 -6.75 -12.89
CA LYS A 520 -27.63 -7.62 -14.00
C LYS A 520 -28.60 -8.78 -14.27
N GLU A 521 -29.13 -9.39 -13.22
CA GLU A 521 -30.10 -10.50 -13.32
C GLU A 521 -31.44 -10.03 -13.90
N ARG A 522 -31.94 -8.86 -13.47
CA ARG A 522 -33.12 -8.23 -14.08
C ARG A 522 -32.89 -7.86 -15.53
N PHE A 523 -31.68 -7.43 -15.91
CA PHE A 523 -31.34 -7.13 -17.30
C PHE A 523 -31.38 -8.38 -18.19
N ILE A 524 -30.83 -9.50 -17.73
CA ILE A 524 -30.86 -10.79 -18.45
C ILE A 524 -32.30 -11.27 -18.64
N VAL A 525 -33.12 -11.22 -17.57
CA VAL A 525 -34.53 -11.63 -17.65
C VAL A 525 -35.33 -10.73 -18.59
N LEU A 526 -35.16 -9.40 -18.51
CA LEU A 526 -35.81 -8.45 -19.41
C LEU A 526 -35.37 -8.65 -20.87
N PHE A 527 -34.10 -8.99 -21.10
CA PHE A 527 -33.57 -9.30 -22.42
C PHE A 527 -34.17 -10.59 -22.99
N CYS A 528 -34.31 -11.65 -22.18
CA CYS A 528 -34.98 -12.89 -22.58
C CYS A 528 -36.48 -12.67 -22.90
N ILE A 529 -37.17 -11.84 -22.11
CA ILE A 529 -38.57 -11.48 -22.36
C ILE A 529 -38.69 -10.69 -23.68
N LEU A 530 -37.77 -9.75 -23.94
CA LEU A 530 -37.74 -8.99 -25.19
C LEU A 530 -37.58 -9.91 -26.41
N ILE A 531 -36.65 -10.87 -26.35
CA ILE A 531 -36.45 -11.86 -27.42
C ILE A 531 -37.73 -12.68 -27.67
N MET A 532 -38.42 -13.13 -26.61
CA MET A 532 -39.71 -13.83 -26.75
C MET A 532 -40.78 -12.95 -27.41
N ILE A 533 -40.89 -11.68 -27.02
CA ILE A 533 -41.88 -10.76 -27.59
C ILE A 533 -41.58 -10.55 -29.09
N VAL A 534 -40.31 -10.32 -29.46
CA VAL A 534 -39.90 -10.17 -30.86
C VAL A 534 -40.23 -11.42 -31.67
N ALA A 535 -39.98 -12.61 -31.13
CA ALA A 535 -40.33 -13.87 -31.78
C ALA A 535 -41.85 -14.01 -31.99
N ILE A 536 -42.66 -13.66 -31.00
CA ILE A 536 -44.14 -13.70 -31.09
C ILE A 536 -44.66 -12.70 -32.14
N VAL A 537 -44.12 -11.47 -32.14
CA VAL A 537 -44.49 -10.44 -33.12
C VAL A 537 -44.11 -10.88 -34.54
N TYR A 538 -42.92 -11.45 -34.73
CA TYR A 538 -42.47 -11.99 -36.01
C TYR A 538 -43.41 -13.09 -36.53
N VAL A 539 -43.79 -14.04 -35.66
CA VAL A 539 -44.74 -15.11 -36.00
C VAL A 539 -46.13 -14.55 -36.36
N LYS A 540 -46.62 -13.53 -35.64
CA LYS A 540 -47.90 -12.86 -35.96
C LYS A 540 -47.84 -12.12 -37.30
N GLN A 541 -46.78 -11.37 -37.57
CA GLN A 541 -46.61 -10.65 -38.83
C GLN A 541 -46.47 -11.61 -40.02
N PHE A 542 -45.76 -12.73 -39.83
CA PHE A 542 -45.62 -13.77 -40.85
C PHE A 542 -46.95 -14.44 -41.18
N LYS A 543 -47.79 -14.72 -40.17
CA LYS A 543 -49.16 -15.25 -40.38
C LYS A 543 -50.08 -14.22 -41.06
N ARG A 544 -49.99 -12.94 -40.72
CA ARG A 544 -50.79 -11.86 -41.34
C ARG A 544 -50.42 -11.63 -42.81
N TYR A 545 -49.14 -11.72 -43.15
CA TYR A 545 -48.66 -11.63 -44.55
C TYR A 545 -49.18 -12.78 -45.42
N LYS A 546 -49.31 -13.99 -44.86
CA LYS A 546 -49.88 -15.16 -45.55
C LYS A 546 -51.39 -15.01 -45.79
N TYR A 547 -52.12 -14.35 -44.89
CA TYR A 547 -53.57 -14.11 -45.01
C TYR A 547 -53.89 -13.06 -46.08
N LEU A 548 -53.14 -11.96 -46.15
CA LEU A 548 -53.36 -10.88 -47.13
C LEU A 548 -53.01 -11.27 -48.58
N LYS A 549 -52.09 -12.23 -48.79
CA LYS A 549 -51.84 -12.82 -50.12
C LYS A 549 -52.85 -13.88 -50.53
N GLY A 550 -53.59 -14.46 -49.57
CA GLY A 550 -54.64 -15.46 -49.82
C GLY A 550 -55.96 -14.86 -50.30
N THR A 551 -56.25 -13.60 -49.97
CA THR A 551 -57.51 -12.92 -50.34
C THR A 551 -57.41 -12.08 -51.63
N SER A 552 -56.27 -12.09 -52.32
CA SER A 552 -56.10 -11.45 -53.65
C SER A 552 -56.35 -12.42 -54.82
N LYS A 553 -56.77 -13.66 -54.54
CA LYS A 553 -57.27 -14.63 -55.51
C LYS A 553 -58.55 -15.27 -54.97
N ALA A 554 -59.62 -14.49 -54.94
CA ALA A 554 -61.00 -14.96 -54.92
C ALA A 554 -61.84 -13.92 -55.67
#